data_AF-A4CAC1-F1
#
_entry.id   AF-A4CAC1-F1
#
_cell.length_a   1.000
_cell.length_b   1.000
_cell.length_c   1.000
_cell.angle_alpha   90.00
_cell.angle_beta   90.00
_cell.angle_gamma   90.00
#
_symmetry.space_group_name_H-M   'P 1'
#
loop_
_entity.id
_entity.type
_entity.pdbx_description
1 polymer ?
#
loop_
_entity_poly.entity_id
_entity_poly.type
_entity_poly.pdbx_seq_one_letter_code
_entity_poly.pdbx_strand_id
1 'polypeptide(L)'
;MCLLLVACSSESDKTAFKQYELAKKNRDLHQLHTALITLNTLDPESFESELNTIKQSVALLKQLNSDRSFSSNYLISHQANLLFNSKQAKQAIVQHGSQLNELIKINQLITSALTEPAQLTVAFTQQLQALPLNKWPLVDLNSQLKHTINAKNALEQALQLAKLHKLTQYAPETEALFVTLRLQLTLKLNLIDKVYIVAFTKSADEIRDHNRFLTDKSSPLLSSFNPDNALNAMQPLFIKAQEQYAPFLLVTNNLMTHPVFTDYPKIHQALLDWSQLERDILMPYDNFVSYSQNSEQRVDKINTILALLSQQHQQSSLEHAQLALNDIQKQHPQAFDLMEKLKHDSVFVYSATYN
;
A
#
# COMPACT_ATOMS: atom_id res chain seq x y z
N MET A 1 63.67 53.71 15.85
CA MET A 1 63.60 53.38 14.40
C MET A 1 62.71 52.15 14.27
N CYS A 2 61.39 52.36 14.16
CA CYS A 2 60.41 51.30 13.98
C CYS A 2 60.31 50.99 12.49
N LEU A 3 60.82 49.84 12.08
CA LEU A 3 60.56 49.25 10.76
C LEU A 3 59.11 48.73 10.75
N LEU A 4 58.20 49.54 10.23
CA LEU A 4 56.86 49.13 9.82
C LEU A 4 56.99 48.24 8.57
N LEU A 5 57.04 46.93 8.79
CA LEU A 5 56.78 45.94 7.74
C LEU A 5 55.29 45.97 7.41
N VAL A 6 54.88 46.95 6.59
CA VAL A 6 53.60 46.89 5.90
C VAL A 6 53.74 45.78 4.86
N ALA A 7 53.28 44.58 5.19
CA ALA A 7 53.13 43.50 4.25
C ALA A 7 52.11 43.95 3.18
N CYS A 8 52.61 44.52 2.08
CA CYS A 8 51.82 44.75 0.89
C CYS A 8 51.44 43.39 0.30
N SER A 9 50.24 42.91 0.60
CA SER A 9 49.60 41.85 -0.19
C SER A 9 49.69 42.25 -1.67
N SER A 10 50.21 41.37 -2.50
CA SER A 10 50.38 41.62 -3.94
C SER A 10 49.03 41.87 -4.61
N GLU A 11 49.02 42.52 -5.77
CA GLU A 11 47.78 42.83 -6.50
C GLU A 11 47.03 41.55 -6.92
N SER A 12 47.76 40.44 -7.14
CA SER A 12 47.19 39.11 -7.31
C SER A 12 46.45 38.61 -6.08
N ASP A 13 46.93 38.89 -4.86
CA ASP A 13 46.30 38.43 -3.61
C ASP A 13 44.95 39.12 -3.39
N LYS A 14 44.91 40.44 -3.60
CA LYS A 14 43.67 41.23 -3.52
C LYS A 14 42.65 40.79 -4.56
N THR A 15 43.12 40.35 -5.73
CA THR A 15 42.25 39.88 -6.82
C THR A 15 41.70 38.48 -6.51
N ALA A 16 42.54 37.56 -6.04
CA ALA A 16 42.12 36.21 -5.65
C ALA A 16 41.13 36.25 -4.48
N PHE A 17 41.35 37.13 -3.50
CA PHE A 17 40.42 37.31 -2.38
C PHE A 17 39.06 37.88 -2.83
N LYS A 18 39.05 38.86 -3.75
CA LYS A 18 37.80 39.37 -4.36
C LYS A 18 37.05 38.29 -5.14
N GLN A 19 37.77 37.46 -5.89
CA GLN A 19 37.18 36.33 -6.63
C GLN A 19 36.61 35.28 -5.69
N TYR A 20 37.33 34.97 -4.60
CA TYR A 20 36.85 34.09 -3.54
C TYR A 20 35.54 34.60 -2.92
N GLU A 21 35.51 35.85 -2.47
CA GLU A 21 34.31 36.46 -1.87
C GLU A 21 33.12 36.45 -2.84
N LEU A 22 33.37 36.79 -4.11
CA LEU A 22 32.33 36.80 -5.14
C LEU A 22 31.84 35.38 -5.47
N ALA A 23 32.74 34.41 -5.60
CA ALA A 23 32.40 33.01 -5.86
C ALA A 23 31.65 32.37 -4.69
N LYS A 24 32.05 32.68 -3.45
CA LYS A 24 31.38 32.24 -2.22
C LYS A 24 29.98 32.83 -2.12
N LYS A 25 29.82 34.14 -2.34
CA LYS A 25 28.52 34.82 -2.39
C LYS A 25 27.61 34.22 -3.47
N ASN A 26 28.15 33.97 -4.66
CA ASN A 26 27.41 33.42 -5.79
C ASN A 26 27.22 31.91 -5.74
N ARG A 27 27.85 31.22 -4.77
CA ARG A 27 27.86 29.76 -4.62
C ARG A 27 28.32 29.03 -5.89
N ASP A 28 29.30 29.61 -6.59
CA ASP A 28 29.89 29.03 -7.80
C ASP A 28 31.07 28.14 -7.41
N LEU A 29 30.86 26.83 -7.46
CA LEU A 29 31.84 25.84 -7.00
C LEU A 29 33.16 25.89 -7.80
N HIS A 30 33.09 26.08 -9.12
CA HIS A 30 34.29 26.07 -9.96
C HIS A 30 35.15 27.31 -9.72
N GLN A 31 34.52 28.49 -9.66
CA GLN A 31 35.24 29.73 -9.36
C GLN A 31 35.81 29.71 -7.95
N LEU A 32 35.07 29.16 -6.98
CA LEU A 32 35.51 29.05 -5.60
C LEU A 32 36.72 28.10 -5.47
N HIS A 33 36.69 26.96 -6.15
CA HIS A 33 37.82 26.02 -6.17
C HIS A 33 39.10 26.67 -6.72
N THR A 34 39.00 27.39 -7.84
CA THR A 34 40.15 28.08 -8.45
C THR A 34 40.70 29.16 -7.52
N ALA A 35 39.82 30.00 -6.93
CA ALA A 35 40.25 31.05 -6.02
C ALA A 35 40.90 30.49 -4.75
N LEU A 36 40.36 29.41 -4.17
CA LEU A 36 40.92 28.76 -2.99
C LEU A 36 42.25 28.08 -3.26
N ILE A 37 42.51 27.54 -4.46
CA ILE A 37 43.85 27.02 -4.81
C ILE A 37 44.88 28.15 -4.70
N THR A 38 44.59 29.32 -5.29
CA THR A 38 45.50 30.47 -5.23
C THR A 38 45.68 30.97 -3.79
N LEU A 39 44.59 31.15 -3.05
CA LEU A 39 44.67 31.63 -1.66
C LEU A 39 45.40 30.65 -0.74
N ASN A 40 45.22 29.35 -0.92
CA ASN A 40 45.92 28.33 -0.12
C ASN A 40 47.42 28.28 -0.40
N THR A 41 47.90 28.69 -1.57
CA THR A 41 49.35 28.82 -1.81
C THR A 41 49.98 29.98 -1.06
N LEU A 42 49.17 30.98 -0.70
CA LEU A 42 49.60 32.22 -0.05
C LEU A 42 49.45 32.14 1.47
N ASP A 43 48.35 31.57 1.95
CA ASP A 43 48.03 31.40 3.37
C ASP A 43 47.34 30.04 3.58
N PRO A 44 48.11 28.93 3.69
CA PRO A 44 47.54 27.60 3.87
C PRO A 44 46.71 27.47 5.16
N GLU A 45 47.17 28.06 6.27
CA GLU A 45 46.52 27.91 7.58
C GLU A 45 45.07 28.41 7.57
N SER A 46 44.80 29.49 6.82
CA SER A 46 43.46 30.06 6.72
C SER A 46 42.53 29.33 5.74
N PHE A 47 43.06 28.70 4.68
CA PHE A 47 42.25 28.24 3.54
C PHE A 47 42.28 26.73 3.27
N GLU A 48 43.18 25.97 3.88
CA GLU A 48 43.37 24.53 3.57
C GLU A 48 42.13 23.70 3.86
N SER A 49 41.48 23.94 5.00
CA SER A 49 40.27 23.22 5.39
C SER A 49 39.13 23.44 4.39
N GLU A 50 38.83 24.70 4.03
CA GLU A 50 37.79 25.02 3.06
C GLU A 50 38.14 24.49 1.66
N LEU A 51 39.40 24.62 1.23
CA LEU A 51 39.88 24.05 -0.04
C LEU A 51 39.68 22.54 -0.08
N ASN A 52 39.95 21.82 1.01
CA ASN A 52 39.76 20.37 1.07
C ASN A 52 38.28 19.98 0.93
N THR A 53 37.37 20.69 1.59
CA THR A 53 35.92 20.49 1.43
C THR A 53 35.46 20.76 -0.01
N ILE A 54 35.92 21.86 -0.62
CA ILE A 54 35.58 22.23 -2.00
C ILE A 54 36.14 21.22 -3.00
N LYS A 55 37.39 20.77 -2.83
CA LYS A 55 38.00 19.71 -3.65
C LYS A 55 37.18 18.43 -3.61
N GLN A 56 36.71 18.02 -2.44
CA GLN A 56 35.86 16.83 -2.29
C GLN A 56 34.52 17.01 -3.01
N SER A 57 33.84 18.15 -2.85
CA SER A 57 32.58 18.45 -3.54
C SER A 57 32.75 18.44 -5.07
N VAL A 58 33.82 19.06 -5.59
CA VAL A 58 34.16 19.02 -7.03
C VAL A 58 34.43 17.59 -7.50
N ALA A 59 35.18 16.80 -6.73
CA ALA A 59 35.48 15.43 -7.06
C ALA A 59 34.23 14.56 -7.15
N LEU A 60 33.25 14.76 -6.26
CA LEU A 60 31.95 14.07 -6.32
C LEU A 60 31.17 14.45 -7.58
N LEU A 61 31.02 15.74 -7.90
CA LEU A 61 30.26 16.15 -9.09
C LEU A 61 30.91 15.67 -10.40
N LYS A 62 32.23 15.46 -10.43
CA LYS A 62 32.92 14.84 -11.57
C LYS A 62 32.58 13.36 -11.78
N GLN A 63 31.99 12.69 -10.78
CA GLN A 63 31.57 11.28 -10.89
C GLN A 63 30.18 11.11 -11.51
N LEU A 64 29.45 12.21 -11.73
CA LEU A 64 28.15 12.17 -12.39
C LEU A 64 28.31 11.66 -13.82
N ASN A 65 27.53 10.64 -14.19
CA ASN A 65 27.58 10.02 -15.51
C ASN A 65 26.16 9.60 -15.95
N SER A 66 25.85 9.74 -17.24
CA SER A 66 24.57 9.30 -17.83
C SER A 66 24.33 7.80 -17.73
N ASP A 67 25.37 6.98 -17.63
CA ASP A 67 25.24 5.52 -17.55
C ASP A 67 24.86 5.02 -16.14
N ARG A 68 24.92 5.90 -15.13
CA ARG A 68 24.52 5.58 -13.76
C ARG A 68 23.01 5.75 -13.58
N SER A 69 22.45 5.04 -12.61
CA SER A 69 21.05 5.25 -12.21
C SER A 69 20.82 6.68 -11.73
N PHE A 70 19.58 7.15 -11.84
CA PHE A 70 19.18 8.45 -11.30
C PHE A 70 19.41 8.50 -9.79
N SER A 71 19.14 7.41 -9.05
CA SER A 71 19.40 7.32 -7.61
C SER A 71 20.87 7.53 -7.26
N SER A 72 21.78 6.90 -8.01
CA SER A 72 23.22 7.03 -7.78
C SER A 72 23.71 8.46 -8.02
N ASN A 73 23.33 9.06 -9.15
CA ASN A 73 23.69 10.44 -9.46
C ASN A 73 23.05 11.44 -8.48
N TYR A 74 21.82 11.19 -8.04
CA TYR A 74 21.16 11.97 -7.01
C TYR A 74 21.93 11.92 -5.69
N LEU A 75 22.30 10.73 -5.19
CA LEU A 75 23.02 10.57 -3.92
C LEU A 75 24.40 11.26 -3.94
N ILE A 76 25.11 11.20 -5.08
CA ILE A 76 26.38 11.91 -5.29
C ILE A 76 26.16 13.43 -5.21
N SER A 77 25.12 13.92 -5.89
CA SER A 77 24.78 15.35 -5.91
C SER A 77 24.35 15.85 -4.54
N HIS A 78 23.57 15.06 -3.81
CA HIS A 78 23.18 15.31 -2.42
C HIS A 78 24.41 15.43 -1.52
N GLN A 79 25.33 14.46 -1.57
CA GLN A 79 26.55 14.49 -0.79
C GLN A 79 27.44 15.70 -1.13
N ALA A 80 27.55 16.04 -2.42
CA ALA A 80 28.30 17.22 -2.86
C ALA A 80 27.69 18.53 -2.31
N ASN A 81 26.35 18.60 -2.25
CA ASN A 81 25.61 19.74 -1.70
C ASN A 81 25.73 19.85 -0.17
N LEU A 82 25.81 18.72 0.55
CA LEU A 82 26.09 18.70 1.99
C LEU A 82 27.50 19.20 2.32
N LEU A 83 28.49 18.85 1.50
CA LEU A 83 29.85 19.37 1.65
C LEU A 83 29.90 20.88 1.36
N PHE A 84 29.30 21.30 0.25
CA PHE A 84 29.18 22.72 -0.09
C PHE A 84 27.93 22.98 -0.92
N ASN A 85 27.08 23.86 -0.39
CA ASN A 85 25.79 24.24 -0.98
C ASN A 85 25.99 25.12 -2.23
N SER A 86 26.42 24.50 -3.33
CA SER A 86 26.70 25.15 -4.62
C SER A 86 25.51 25.14 -5.57
N LYS A 87 25.54 26.07 -6.54
CA LYS A 87 24.58 26.06 -7.65
C LYS A 87 24.66 24.76 -8.46
N GLN A 88 25.87 24.27 -8.73
CA GLN A 88 26.11 23.07 -9.51
C GLN A 88 25.53 21.83 -8.83
N ALA A 89 25.77 21.64 -7.52
CA ALA A 89 25.21 20.51 -6.79
C ALA A 89 23.68 20.57 -6.72
N LYS A 90 23.09 21.75 -6.51
CA LYS A 90 21.62 21.92 -6.55
C LYS A 90 21.02 21.60 -7.91
N GLN A 91 21.64 22.07 -9.00
CA GLN A 91 21.17 21.77 -10.36
C GLN A 91 21.18 20.26 -10.62
N ALA A 92 22.24 19.56 -10.20
CA ALA A 92 22.32 18.11 -10.32
C ALA A 92 21.28 17.38 -9.44
N ILE A 93 21.04 17.85 -8.20
CA ILE A 93 19.95 17.36 -7.34
C ILE A 93 18.60 17.49 -8.04
N VAL A 94 18.30 18.65 -8.62
CA VAL A 94 17.04 18.89 -9.34
C VAL A 94 16.91 17.97 -10.55
N GLN A 95 17.97 17.89 -11.36
CA GLN A 95 17.97 17.09 -12.59
C GLN A 95 17.71 15.60 -12.30
N HIS A 96 18.37 15.04 -11.29
CA HIS A 96 18.25 13.61 -10.99
C HIS A 96 17.13 13.28 -10.00
N GLY A 97 16.91 14.14 -9.00
CA GLY A 97 15.88 13.97 -7.98
C GLY A 97 14.46 14.15 -8.52
N SER A 98 14.25 14.98 -9.55
CA SER A 98 12.92 15.15 -10.18
C SER A 98 12.38 13.84 -10.76
N GLN A 99 13.25 12.97 -11.29
CA GLN A 99 12.87 11.66 -11.81
C GLN A 99 12.50 10.66 -10.71
N LEU A 100 12.85 10.97 -9.46
CA LEU A 100 12.66 10.11 -8.29
C LEU A 100 11.56 10.63 -7.36
N ASN A 101 10.91 11.75 -7.70
CA ASN A 101 10.01 12.47 -6.81
C ASN A 101 8.84 11.62 -6.30
N GLU A 102 8.35 10.69 -7.12
CA GLU A 102 7.28 9.76 -6.74
C GLU A 102 7.67 8.81 -5.62
N LEU A 103 8.97 8.59 -5.36
CA LEU A 103 9.43 7.83 -4.19
C LEU A 103 9.02 8.50 -2.87
N ILE A 104 8.87 9.83 -2.82
CA ILE A 104 8.39 10.54 -1.63
C ILE A 104 6.93 10.17 -1.35
N LYS A 105 6.09 10.17 -2.40
CA LYS A 105 4.67 9.81 -2.30
C LYS A 105 4.50 8.32 -1.98
N ILE A 106 5.32 7.47 -2.59
CA ILE A 106 5.37 6.04 -2.29
C ILE A 106 5.74 5.81 -0.81
N ASN A 107 6.73 6.52 -0.27
CA ASN A 107 7.10 6.42 1.15
C ASN A 107 5.92 6.76 2.07
N GLN A 108 5.13 7.78 1.74
CA GLN A 108 3.92 8.15 2.49
C GLN A 108 2.86 7.04 2.45
N LEU A 109 2.62 6.45 1.28
CA LEU A 109 1.67 5.35 1.10
C LEU A 109 2.11 4.07 1.81
N ILE A 110 3.40 3.74 1.79
CA ILE A 110 3.97 2.61 2.54
C ILE A 110 3.79 2.85 4.04
N THR A 111 4.11 4.06 4.51
CA THR A 111 3.99 4.42 5.92
C THR A 111 2.54 4.33 6.38
N SER A 112 1.57 4.87 5.62
CA SER A 112 0.16 4.75 5.98
C SER A 112 -0.27 3.28 6.01
N ALA A 113 0.06 2.49 4.98
CA ALA A 113 -0.36 1.09 4.90
C ALA A 113 0.16 0.21 6.05
N LEU A 114 1.31 0.54 6.64
CA LEU A 114 2.01 -0.32 7.60
C LEU A 114 2.02 0.22 9.03
N THR A 115 1.51 1.42 9.26
CA THR A 115 1.43 2.06 10.59
C THR A 115 -0.01 2.17 11.12
N GLU A 116 -1.02 1.92 10.28
CA GLU A 116 -2.44 1.99 10.65
C GLU A 116 -2.83 1.03 11.79
N PRO A 117 -3.90 1.32 12.57
CA PRO A 117 -4.39 0.53 13.71
C PRO A 117 -4.72 -0.91 13.34
N ALA A 118 -5.02 -1.74 14.36
CA ALA A 118 -5.31 -3.18 14.28
C ALA A 118 -5.89 -3.59 12.92
N GLN A 119 -5.03 -4.13 12.05
CA GLN A 119 -5.41 -4.73 10.78
C GLN A 119 -5.78 -6.18 11.02
N LEU A 120 -6.43 -6.80 10.04
CA LEU A 120 -6.61 -8.25 10.04
C LEU A 120 -5.24 -8.91 10.20
N THR A 121 -5.20 -9.91 11.06
CA THR A 121 -4.03 -10.75 11.26
C THR A 121 -4.41 -12.20 11.00
N VAL A 122 -3.40 -13.02 10.68
CA VAL A 122 -3.59 -14.47 10.53
C VAL A 122 -4.26 -15.06 11.78
N ALA A 123 -3.84 -14.64 12.98
CA ALA A 123 -4.39 -15.11 14.25
C ALA A 123 -5.87 -14.73 14.42
N PHE A 124 -6.24 -13.49 14.10
CA PHE A 124 -7.63 -13.04 14.16
C PHE A 124 -8.52 -13.83 13.18
N THR A 125 -8.06 -14.03 11.94
CA THR A 125 -8.80 -14.83 10.95
C THR A 125 -8.94 -16.30 11.38
N GLN A 126 -7.92 -16.88 12.03
CA GLN A 126 -8.01 -18.23 12.62
C GLN A 126 -9.02 -18.30 13.77
N GLN A 127 -9.07 -17.27 14.62
CA GLN A 127 -10.06 -17.17 15.70
C GLN A 127 -11.49 -17.14 15.14
N LEU A 128 -11.73 -16.35 14.08
CA LEU A 128 -13.04 -16.29 13.41
C LEU A 128 -13.45 -17.65 12.83
N GLN A 129 -12.50 -18.42 12.29
CA GLN A 129 -12.76 -19.76 11.77
C GLN A 129 -13.23 -20.72 12.88
N ALA A 130 -12.67 -20.61 14.08
CA ALA A 130 -13.03 -21.44 15.23
C ALA A 130 -14.39 -21.06 15.85
N LEU A 131 -14.79 -19.79 15.76
CA LEU A 131 -16.06 -19.30 16.33
C LEU A 131 -17.27 -19.65 15.45
N PRO A 132 -18.45 -19.91 16.06
CA PRO A 132 -19.72 -19.86 15.35
C PRO A 132 -19.95 -18.46 14.74
N LEU A 133 -20.59 -18.38 13.57
CA LEU A 133 -20.74 -17.11 12.84
C LEU A 133 -21.50 -16.05 13.65
N ASN A 134 -22.54 -16.47 14.38
CA ASN A 134 -23.34 -15.63 15.27
C ASN A 134 -22.58 -15.12 16.53
N LYS A 135 -21.32 -15.55 16.73
CA LYS A 135 -20.43 -15.09 17.82
C LYS A 135 -19.28 -14.23 17.31
N TRP A 136 -19.28 -13.85 16.03
CA TRP A 136 -18.24 -13.00 15.47
C TRP A 136 -18.28 -11.60 16.09
N PRO A 137 -17.15 -11.02 16.50
CA PRO A 137 -17.08 -9.67 17.04
C PRO A 137 -17.18 -8.65 15.89
N LEU A 138 -18.41 -8.38 15.42
CA LEU A 138 -18.64 -7.59 14.21
C LEU A 138 -18.06 -6.17 14.27
N VAL A 139 -18.03 -5.53 15.45
CA VAL A 139 -17.44 -4.19 15.61
C VAL A 139 -15.93 -4.23 15.34
N ASP A 140 -15.22 -5.14 15.99
CA ASP A 140 -13.77 -5.31 15.80
C ASP A 140 -13.45 -5.78 14.39
N LEU A 141 -14.22 -6.72 13.86
CA LEU A 141 -14.07 -7.23 12.50
C LEU A 141 -14.20 -6.11 11.46
N ASN A 142 -15.24 -5.27 11.56
CA ASN A 142 -15.45 -4.16 10.65
C ASN A 142 -14.31 -3.13 10.73
N SER A 143 -13.84 -2.83 11.95
CA SER A 143 -12.69 -1.93 12.14
C SER A 143 -11.44 -2.50 11.47
N GLN A 144 -11.11 -3.78 11.73
CA GLN A 144 -9.93 -4.43 11.16
C GLN A 144 -10.02 -4.58 9.64
N LEU A 145 -11.18 -4.94 9.10
CA LEU A 145 -11.42 -5.00 7.65
C LEU A 145 -11.17 -3.64 6.99
N LYS A 146 -11.75 -2.58 7.55
CA LYS A 146 -11.57 -1.21 7.04
C LYS A 146 -10.09 -0.81 7.00
N HIS A 147 -9.34 -1.02 8.08
CA HIS A 147 -7.90 -0.70 8.10
C HIS A 147 -7.10 -1.57 7.13
N THR A 148 -7.43 -2.86 7.01
CA THR A 148 -6.78 -3.76 6.06
C THR A 148 -7.01 -3.32 4.62
N ILE A 149 -8.21 -2.82 4.30
CA ILE A 149 -8.59 -2.40 2.95
C ILE A 149 -7.96 -1.06 2.60
N ASN A 150 -7.91 -0.12 3.54
CA ASN A 150 -7.14 1.11 3.38
C ASN A 150 -5.65 0.81 3.13
N ALA A 151 -5.06 -0.10 3.90
CA ALA A 151 -3.68 -0.52 3.72
C ALA A 151 -3.46 -1.22 2.37
N LYS A 152 -4.36 -2.09 1.94
CA LYS A 152 -4.35 -2.73 0.61
C LYS A 152 -4.36 -1.66 -0.49
N ASN A 153 -5.27 -0.70 -0.45
CA ASN A 153 -5.39 0.36 -1.45
C ASN A 153 -4.13 1.24 -1.51
N ALA A 154 -3.54 1.58 -0.36
CA ALA A 154 -2.31 2.36 -0.31
C ALA A 154 -1.11 1.60 -0.90
N LEU A 155 -0.95 0.30 -0.61
CA LEU A 155 0.09 -0.53 -1.22
C LEU A 155 -0.09 -0.68 -2.73
N GLU A 156 -1.32 -0.91 -3.18
CA GLU A 156 -1.65 -1.01 -4.60
C GLU A 156 -1.29 0.29 -5.34
N GLN A 157 -1.67 1.44 -4.78
CA GLN A 157 -1.31 2.74 -5.33
C GLN A 157 0.21 2.97 -5.36
N ALA A 158 0.93 2.59 -4.30
CA ALA A 158 2.39 2.71 -4.26
C ALA A 158 3.07 1.88 -5.37
N LEU A 159 2.62 0.64 -5.56
CA LEU A 159 3.13 -0.25 -6.61
C LEU A 159 2.76 0.24 -8.02
N GLN A 160 1.57 0.83 -8.19
CA GLN A 160 1.17 1.43 -9.46
C GLN A 160 2.04 2.63 -9.82
N LEU A 161 2.32 3.53 -8.87
CA LEU A 161 3.23 4.66 -9.06
C LEU A 161 4.64 4.18 -9.41
N ALA A 162 5.15 3.17 -8.70
CA ALA A 162 6.45 2.59 -8.98
C ALA A 162 6.57 2.08 -10.42
N LYS A 163 5.53 1.40 -10.92
CA LYS A 163 5.47 0.89 -12.29
C LYS A 163 5.34 2.03 -13.32
N LEU A 164 4.43 2.97 -13.09
CA LEU A 164 4.17 4.09 -14.01
C LEU A 164 5.44 4.94 -14.25
N HIS A 165 6.22 5.15 -13.19
CA HIS A 165 7.42 5.98 -13.21
C HIS A 165 8.73 5.18 -13.35
N LYS A 166 8.65 3.88 -13.70
CA LYS A 166 9.82 3.00 -13.95
C LYS A 166 10.87 3.06 -12.83
N LEU A 167 10.43 3.13 -11.57
CA LEU A 167 11.32 3.44 -10.46
C LEU A 167 12.37 2.36 -10.20
N THR A 168 12.14 1.10 -10.59
CA THR A 168 13.18 0.05 -10.52
C THR A 168 14.34 0.30 -11.49
N GLN A 169 14.11 0.99 -12.61
CA GLN A 169 15.16 1.40 -13.53
C GLN A 169 15.93 2.62 -12.99
N TYR A 170 15.21 3.57 -12.39
CA TYR A 170 15.79 4.83 -11.92
C TYR A 170 16.46 4.71 -10.55
N ALA A 171 15.97 3.79 -9.70
CA ALA A 171 16.47 3.47 -8.38
C ALA A 171 16.46 1.94 -8.16
N PRO A 172 17.47 1.20 -8.68
CA PRO A 172 17.53 -0.26 -8.58
C PRO A 172 17.44 -0.81 -7.15
N GLU A 173 17.91 -0.06 -6.16
CA GLU A 173 17.80 -0.42 -4.73
C GLU A 173 16.35 -0.57 -4.24
N THR A 174 15.37 -0.05 -4.97
CA THR A 174 13.94 -0.15 -4.64
C THR A 174 13.27 -1.42 -5.15
N GLU A 175 13.93 -2.20 -6.01
CA GLU A 175 13.34 -3.40 -6.61
C GLU A 175 12.97 -4.44 -5.55
N ALA A 176 13.90 -4.77 -4.64
CA ALA A 176 13.65 -5.71 -3.56
C ALA A 176 12.53 -5.23 -2.61
N LEU A 177 12.48 -3.92 -2.33
CA LEU A 177 11.40 -3.31 -1.55
C LEU A 177 10.05 -3.55 -2.24
N PHE A 178 9.93 -3.28 -3.54
CA PHE A 178 8.67 -3.47 -4.26
C PHE A 178 8.25 -4.93 -4.36
N VAL A 179 9.19 -5.88 -4.39
CA VAL A 179 8.87 -7.31 -4.23
C VAL A 179 8.24 -7.57 -2.86
N THR A 180 8.85 -7.08 -1.77
CA THR A 180 8.29 -7.21 -0.42
C THR A 180 6.90 -6.57 -0.30
N LEU A 181 6.68 -5.39 -0.87
CA LEU A 181 5.37 -4.73 -0.83
C LEU A 181 4.29 -5.51 -1.60
N ARG A 182 4.64 -6.17 -2.72
CA ARG A 182 3.71 -7.07 -3.42
C ARG A 182 3.30 -8.25 -2.54
N LEU A 183 4.24 -8.85 -1.81
CA LEU A 183 3.93 -9.93 -0.87
C LEU A 183 3.00 -9.46 0.25
N GLN A 184 3.23 -8.26 0.80
CA GLN A 184 2.34 -7.68 1.80
C GLN A 184 0.95 -7.34 1.23
N LEU A 185 0.85 -6.87 -0.02
CA LEU A 185 -0.42 -6.66 -0.70
C LEU A 185 -1.19 -7.97 -0.87
N THR A 186 -0.52 -9.02 -1.37
CA THR A 186 -1.10 -10.36 -1.52
C THR A 186 -1.59 -10.90 -0.18
N LEU A 187 -0.81 -10.78 0.89
CA LEU A 187 -1.23 -11.22 2.22
C LEU A 187 -2.51 -10.53 2.68
N LYS A 188 -2.63 -9.21 2.49
CA LYS A 188 -3.83 -8.45 2.88
C LYS A 188 -5.07 -8.91 2.11
N LEU A 189 -4.95 -9.10 0.79
CA LEU A 189 -6.02 -9.65 -0.05
C LEU A 189 -6.46 -11.02 0.49
N ASN A 190 -5.52 -11.93 0.75
CA ASN A 190 -5.85 -13.26 1.26
C ASN A 190 -6.54 -13.24 2.63
N LEU A 191 -6.15 -12.33 3.52
CA LEU A 191 -6.80 -12.18 4.83
C LEU A 191 -8.24 -11.72 4.68
N ILE A 192 -8.47 -10.73 3.82
CA ILE A 192 -9.81 -10.22 3.48
C ILE A 192 -10.65 -11.36 2.90
N ASP A 193 -10.15 -12.03 1.88
CA ASP A 193 -10.85 -13.12 1.18
C ASP A 193 -11.22 -14.26 2.11
N LYS A 194 -10.31 -14.63 3.01
CA LYS A 194 -10.55 -15.71 3.95
C LYS A 194 -11.67 -15.39 4.94
N VAL A 195 -11.81 -14.14 5.40
CA VAL A 195 -12.95 -13.72 6.23
C VAL A 195 -14.26 -13.99 5.49
N TYR A 196 -14.36 -13.58 4.22
CA TYR A 196 -15.57 -13.76 3.43
C TYR A 196 -15.87 -15.24 3.18
N ILE A 197 -14.89 -16.02 2.72
CA ILE A 197 -15.07 -17.45 2.45
C ILE A 197 -15.55 -18.18 3.70
N VAL A 198 -14.97 -17.90 4.87
CA VAL A 198 -15.40 -18.54 6.12
C VAL A 198 -16.83 -18.13 6.47
N ALA A 199 -17.19 -16.86 6.33
CA ALA A 199 -18.54 -16.39 6.62
C ALA A 199 -19.58 -17.07 5.72
N PHE A 200 -19.39 -17.03 4.40
CA PHE A 200 -20.32 -17.62 3.43
C PHE A 200 -20.37 -19.14 3.53
N THR A 201 -19.26 -19.81 3.83
CA THR A 201 -19.24 -21.26 4.04
C THR A 201 -20.06 -21.65 5.28
N LYS A 202 -19.86 -20.97 6.41
CA LYS A 202 -20.64 -21.23 7.64
C LYS A 202 -22.13 -20.90 7.43
N SER A 203 -22.43 -19.84 6.69
CA SER A 203 -23.80 -19.47 6.32
C SER A 203 -24.44 -20.51 5.39
N ALA A 204 -23.66 -21.10 4.48
CA ALA A 204 -24.10 -22.13 3.55
C ALA A 204 -24.55 -23.41 4.25
N ASP A 205 -23.83 -23.83 5.29
CA ASP A 205 -24.19 -25.04 6.02
C ASP A 205 -25.57 -24.88 6.68
N GLU A 206 -25.81 -23.73 7.30
CA GLU A 206 -27.09 -23.43 7.97
C GLU A 206 -28.25 -23.23 6.99
N ILE A 207 -28.03 -22.51 5.88
CA ILE A 207 -29.10 -22.31 4.89
C ILE A 207 -29.44 -23.60 4.14
N ARG A 208 -28.48 -24.51 3.94
CA ARG A 208 -28.74 -25.86 3.42
C ARG A 208 -29.60 -26.67 4.38
N ASP A 209 -29.31 -26.60 5.67
CA ASP A 209 -30.08 -27.29 6.69
C ASP A 209 -31.54 -26.79 6.75
N HIS A 210 -31.74 -25.47 6.67
CA HIS A 210 -33.08 -24.89 6.54
C HIS A 210 -33.76 -25.30 5.23
N ASN A 211 -33.06 -25.28 4.09
CA ASN A 211 -33.62 -25.70 2.82
C ASN A 211 -34.11 -27.15 2.85
N ARG A 212 -33.31 -28.07 3.42
CA ARG A 212 -33.70 -29.48 3.60
C ARG A 212 -34.92 -29.59 4.51
N PHE A 213 -34.88 -28.97 5.68
CA PHE A 213 -35.96 -29.06 6.66
C PHE A 213 -37.29 -28.52 6.10
N LEU A 214 -37.29 -27.35 5.48
CA LEU A 214 -38.48 -26.73 4.92
C LEU A 214 -39.01 -27.54 3.71
N THR A 215 -38.13 -28.13 2.92
CA THR A 215 -38.49 -29.05 1.83
C THR A 215 -39.20 -30.30 2.36
N ASP A 216 -38.63 -30.95 3.38
CA ASP A 216 -39.18 -32.17 3.98
C ASP A 216 -40.57 -31.94 4.58
N LYS A 217 -40.81 -30.75 5.15
CA LYS A 217 -42.10 -30.36 5.73
C LYS A 217 -43.13 -29.90 4.70
N SER A 218 -42.70 -29.22 3.64
CA SER A 218 -43.60 -28.73 2.58
C SER A 218 -44.11 -29.84 1.65
N SER A 219 -43.28 -30.83 1.33
CA SER A 219 -43.60 -31.92 0.40
C SER A 219 -44.91 -32.68 0.72
N PRO A 220 -45.14 -33.18 1.96
CA PRO A 220 -46.38 -33.88 2.29
C PRO A 220 -47.61 -32.94 2.28
N LEU A 221 -47.43 -31.67 2.65
CA LEU A 221 -48.51 -30.68 2.66
C LEU A 221 -48.96 -30.33 1.24
N LEU A 222 -48.01 -30.11 0.32
CA LEU A 222 -48.28 -29.88 -1.10
C LEU A 222 -48.90 -31.11 -1.79
N SER A 223 -48.68 -32.30 -1.25
CA SER A 223 -49.30 -33.54 -1.74
C SER A 223 -50.72 -33.75 -1.23
N SER A 224 -51.11 -33.09 -0.12
CA SER A 224 -52.36 -33.36 0.62
C SER A 224 -53.35 -32.20 0.60
N PHE A 225 -52.88 -30.98 0.36
CA PHE A 225 -53.67 -29.75 0.40
C PHE A 225 -53.47 -28.93 -0.88
N ASN A 226 -54.38 -27.99 -1.14
CA ASN A 226 -54.12 -26.96 -2.14
C ASN A 226 -52.91 -26.09 -1.70
N PRO A 227 -52.21 -25.43 -2.64
CA PRO A 227 -51.00 -24.69 -2.35
C PRO A 227 -51.16 -23.60 -1.28
N ASP A 228 -52.29 -22.90 -1.26
CA ASP A 228 -52.55 -21.81 -0.31
C ASP A 228 -52.66 -22.33 1.14
N ASN A 229 -53.38 -23.44 1.35
CA ASN A 229 -53.50 -24.06 2.68
C ASN A 229 -52.17 -24.66 3.13
N ALA A 230 -51.43 -25.27 2.21
CA ALA A 230 -50.09 -25.80 2.50
C ALA A 230 -49.12 -24.67 2.89
N LEU A 231 -49.17 -23.52 2.21
CA LEU A 231 -48.37 -22.34 2.53
C LEU A 231 -48.74 -21.77 3.91
N ASN A 232 -50.04 -21.62 4.19
CA ASN A 232 -50.52 -21.15 5.49
C ASN A 232 -50.06 -22.06 6.64
N ALA A 233 -50.07 -23.39 6.44
CA ALA A 233 -49.57 -24.35 7.42
C ALA A 233 -48.04 -24.28 7.59
N MET A 234 -47.30 -23.93 6.54
CA MET A 234 -45.83 -23.78 6.58
C MET A 234 -45.36 -22.44 7.15
N GLN A 235 -46.20 -21.41 7.17
CA GLN A 235 -45.81 -20.05 7.56
C GLN A 235 -45.09 -19.96 8.93
N PRO A 236 -45.52 -20.66 10.00
CA PRO A 236 -44.79 -20.64 11.27
C PRO A 236 -43.38 -21.23 11.18
N LEU A 237 -43.16 -22.22 10.30
CA LEU A 237 -41.86 -22.84 10.09
C LEU A 237 -40.91 -21.92 9.31
N PHE A 238 -41.43 -21.19 8.32
CA PHE A 238 -40.66 -20.16 7.62
C PHE A 238 -40.23 -19.03 8.56
N ILE A 239 -41.14 -18.51 9.38
CA ILE A 239 -40.82 -17.48 10.37
C ILE A 239 -39.72 -17.97 11.32
N LYS A 240 -39.86 -19.18 11.86
CA LYS A 240 -38.85 -19.76 12.75
C LYS A 240 -37.49 -19.94 12.05
N ALA A 241 -37.47 -20.38 10.80
CA ALA A 241 -36.24 -20.52 10.03
C ALA A 241 -35.57 -19.14 9.79
N GLN A 242 -36.35 -18.10 9.49
CA GLN A 242 -35.84 -16.73 9.38
C GLN A 242 -35.22 -16.25 10.69
N GLU A 243 -35.90 -16.45 11.84
CA GLU A 243 -35.39 -16.05 13.15
C GLU A 243 -34.07 -16.77 13.50
N GLN A 244 -33.99 -18.07 13.19
CA GLN A 244 -32.79 -18.87 13.42
C GLN A 244 -31.63 -18.47 12.52
N TYR A 245 -31.91 -18.11 11.27
CA TYR A 245 -30.91 -17.69 10.28
C TYR A 245 -30.53 -16.20 10.39
N ALA A 246 -31.34 -15.37 11.03
CA ALA A 246 -31.13 -13.92 11.13
C ALA A 246 -29.70 -13.50 11.57
N PRO A 247 -29.03 -14.19 12.53
CA PRO A 247 -27.66 -13.86 12.89
C PRO A 247 -26.66 -14.05 11.73
N PHE A 248 -26.86 -15.04 10.87
CA PHE A 248 -26.01 -15.31 9.70
C PHE A 248 -26.21 -14.25 8.63
N LEU A 249 -27.48 -13.93 8.36
CA LEU A 249 -27.89 -12.85 7.46
C LEU A 249 -27.29 -11.50 7.87
N LEU A 250 -27.22 -11.21 9.18
CA LEU A 250 -26.58 -9.98 9.68
C LEU A 250 -25.09 -9.92 9.31
N VAL A 251 -24.36 -11.03 9.49
CA VAL A 251 -22.92 -11.08 9.18
C VAL A 251 -22.69 -11.00 7.67
N THR A 252 -23.39 -11.81 6.87
CA THR A 252 -23.21 -11.82 5.41
C THR A 252 -23.60 -10.46 4.80
N ASN A 253 -24.70 -9.84 5.23
CA ASN A 253 -25.07 -8.49 4.76
C ASN A 253 -24.02 -7.45 5.14
N ASN A 254 -23.55 -7.46 6.39
CA ASN A 254 -22.51 -6.54 6.82
C ASN A 254 -21.25 -6.66 5.93
N LEU A 255 -20.84 -7.88 5.62
CA LEU A 255 -19.71 -8.17 4.75
C LEU A 255 -19.96 -7.76 3.28
N MET A 256 -21.16 -7.96 2.74
CA MET A 256 -21.50 -7.59 1.35
C MET A 256 -21.46 -6.09 1.08
N THR A 257 -21.62 -5.25 2.11
CA THR A 257 -21.56 -3.78 1.96
C THR A 257 -20.16 -3.23 1.76
N HIS A 258 -19.11 -4.06 1.88
CA HIS A 258 -17.75 -3.57 1.78
C HIS A 258 -17.33 -3.32 0.31
N PRO A 259 -16.70 -2.17 0.00
CA PRO A 259 -16.23 -1.82 -1.36
C PRO A 259 -15.15 -2.73 -1.96
N VAL A 260 -14.72 -3.79 -1.29
CA VAL A 260 -13.77 -4.74 -1.90
C VAL A 260 -14.38 -5.46 -3.11
N PHE A 261 -15.70 -5.67 -3.12
CA PHE A 261 -16.36 -6.42 -4.17
C PHE A 261 -16.82 -5.58 -5.36
N THR A 262 -16.85 -4.24 -5.24
CA THR A 262 -17.17 -3.38 -6.37
C THR A 262 -16.16 -3.49 -7.51
N ASP A 263 -14.92 -3.88 -7.21
CA ASP A 263 -13.86 -4.08 -8.20
C ASP A 263 -13.97 -5.47 -8.91
N TYR A 264 -14.87 -6.34 -8.45
CA TYR A 264 -15.04 -7.70 -8.98
C TYR A 264 -16.51 -7.98 -9.37
N PRO A 265 -16.95 -7.60 -10.58
CA PRO A 265 -18.34 -7.67 -10.99
C PRO A 265 -18.98 -9.06 -10.86
N LYS A 266 -18.23 -10.13 -11.13
CA LYS A 266 -18.72 -11.50 -11.00
C LYS A 266 -19.00 -11.91 -9.55
N ILE A 267 -18.12 -11.51 -8.63
CA ILE A 267 -18.30 -11.77 -7.20
C ILE A 267 -19.44 -10.92 -6.66
N HIS A 268 -19.49 -9.64 -7.04
CA HIS A 268 -20.60 -8.77 -6.66
C HIS A 268 -21.96 -9.36 -7.08
N GLN A 269 -22.07 -9.85 -8.32
CA GLN A 269 -23.28 -10.52 -8.78
C GLN A 269 -23.58 -11.79 -7.97
N ALA A 270 -22.57 -12.64 -7.71
CA ALA A 270 -22.74 -13.84 -6.90
C ALA A 270 -23.25 -13.56 -5.47
N LEU A 271 -22.87 -12.41 -4.88
CA LEU A 271 -23.35 -11.95 -3.58
C LEU A 271 -24.81 -11.46 -3.63
N LEU A 272 -25.21 -10.83 -4.73
CA LEU A 272 -26.63 -10.50 -4.96
C LEU A 272 -27.47 -11.78 -5.15
N ASP A 273 -26.95 -12.74 -5.91
CA ASP A 273 -27.59 -14.05 -6.12
C ASP A 273 -27.72 -14.82 -4.79
N TRP A 274 -26.70 -14.73 -3.91
CA TRP A 274 -26.75 -15.26 -2.55
C TRP A 274 -27.92 -14.68 -1.75
N SER A 275 -28.05 -13.36 -1.75
CA SER A 275 -29.14 -12.66 -1.04
C SER A 275 -30.52 -13.07 -1.56
N GLN A 276 -30.65 -13.30 -2.87
CA GLN A 276 -31.89 -13.80 -3.46
C GLN A 276 -32.17 -15.25 -3.03
N LEU A 277 -31.15 -16.09 -3.03
CA LEU A 277 -31.25 -17.50 -2.64
C LEU A 277 -31.67 -17.66 -1.17
N GLU A 278 -31.14 -16.83 -0.27
CA GLU A 278 -31.57 -16.79 1.14
C GLU A 278 -33.07 -16.45 1.25
N ARG A 279 -33.54 -15.45 0.49
CA ARG A 279 -34.97 -15.10 0.44
C ARG A 279 -35.81 -16.26 -0.08
N ASP A 280 -35.41 -16.85 -1.20
CA ASP A 280 -36.14 -17.96 -1.84
C ASP A 280 -36.26 -19.18 -0.92
N ILE A 281 -35.23 -19.48 -0.12
CA ILE A 281 -35.24 -20.60 0.83
C ILE A 281 -36.11 -20.28 2.04
N LEU A 282 -35.91 -19.12 2.65
CA LEU A 282 -36.50 -18.78 3.94
C LEU A 282 -37.94 -18.27 3.85
N MET A 283 -38.39 -17.82 2.67
CA MET A 283 -39.78 -17.41 2.43
C MET A 283 -40.10 -17.34 0.91
N PRO A 284 -40.83 -18.32 0.36
CA PRO A 284 -41.22 -18.27 -1.05
C PRO A 284 -42.34 -17.24 -1.27
N TYR A 285 -42.08 -16.25 -2.13
CA TYR A 285 -43.03 -15.16 -2.40
C TYR A 285 -44.05 -15.46 -3.52
N ASP A 286 -43.66 -16.24 -4.55
CA ASP A 286 -44.46 -16.33 -5.79
C ASP A 286 -45.04 -17.73 -6.09
N ASN A 287 -44.23 -18.79 -6.00
CA ASN A 287 -44.65 -20.13 -6.42
C ASN A 287 -44.31 -21.20 -5.38
N PHE A 288 -45.17 -21.34 -4.38
CA PHE A 288 -45.03 -22.38 -3.37
C PHE A 288 -45.24 -23.80 -3.94
N VAL A 289 -45.96 -23.94 -5.06
CA VAL A 289 -46.30 -25.24 -5.68
C VAL A 289 -45.05 -26.06 -6.01
N SER A 290 -44.01 -25.39 -6.53
CA SER A 290 -42.74 -26.05 -6.91
C SER A 290 -41.66 -25.94 -5.84
N TYR A 291 -41.98 -25.44 -4.64
CA TYR A 291 -40.99 -25.15 -3.62
C TYR A 291 -40.15 -26.38 -3.24
N SER A 292 -40.78 -27.52 -2.98
CA SER A 292 -40.09 -28.76 -2.63
C SER A 292 -39.28 -29.34 -3.80
N GLN A 293 -39.80 -29.20 -5.03
CA GLN A 293 -39.17 -29.69 -6.26
C GLN A 293 -37.88 -28.93 -6.60
N ASN A 294 -37.80 -27.65 -6.24
CA ASN A 294 -36.64 -26.80 -6.54
C ASN A 294 -35.52 -26.92 -5.48
N SER A 295 -35.61 -27.83 -4.50
CA SER A 295 -34.63 -27.95 -3.41
C SER A 295 -33.20 -28.20 -3.91
N GLU A 296 -33.01 -29.18 -4.78
CA GLU A 296 -31.68 -29.53 -5.33
C GLU A 296 -31.10 -28.36 -6.14
N GLN A 297 -31.93 -27.68 -6.94
CA GLN A 297 -31.50 -26.50 -7.70
C GLN A 297 -31.00 -25.38 -6.76
N ARG A 298 -31.63 -25.19 -5.59
CA ARG A 298 -31.15 -24.21 -4.59
C ARG A 298 -29.81 -24.64 -4.01
N VAL A 299 -29.61 -25.92 -3.72
CA VAL A 299 -28.31 -26.45 -3.27
C VAL A 299 -27.21 -26.27 -4.32
N ASP A 300 -27.51 -26.52 -5.60
CA ASP A 300 -26.57 -26.31 -6.70
C ASP A 300 -26.16 -24.83 -6.84
N LYS A 301 -27.10 -23.90 -6.65
CA LYS A 301 -26.81 -22.46 -6.60
C LYS A 301 -25.87 -22.11 -5.43
N ILE A 302 -26.12 -22.64 -4.22
CA ILE A 302 -25.23 -22.46 -3.06
C ILE A 302 -23.81 -22.92 -3.42
N ASN A 303 -23.68 -24.12 -3.98
CA ASN A 303 -22.39 -24.71 -4.35
C ASN A 303 -21.66 -23.89 -5.41
N THR A 304 -22.39 -23.38 -6.40
CA THR A 304 -21.83 -22.54 -7.47
C THR A 304 -21.27 -21.24 -6.92
N ILE A 305 -22.00 -20.57 -6.03
CA ILE A 305 -21.54 -19.32 -5.39
C ILE A 305 -20.29 -19.57 -4.55
N LEU A 306 -20.28 -20.62 -3.72
CA LEU A 306 -19.10 -20.97 -2.92
C LEU A 306 -17.89 -21.34 -3.77
N ALA A 307 -18.10 -22.04 -4.88
CA ALA A 307 -17.03 -22.38 -5.82
C ALA A 307 -16.44 -21.12 -6.46
N LEU A 308 -17.27 -20.15 -6.87
CA LEU A 308 -16.80 -18.87 -7.42
C LEU A 308 -15.98 -18.07 -6.40
N LEU A 309 -16.49 -17.96 -5.16
CA LEU A 309 -15.75 -17.33 -4.07
C LEU A 309 -14.42 -18.05 -3.83
N SER A 310 -14.42 -19.38 -3.82
CA SER A 310 -13.20 -20.15 -3.56
C SER A 310 -12.19 -20.08 -4.71
N GLN A 311 -12.63 -20.07 -5.97
CA GLN A 311 -11.75 -20.07 -7.15
C GLN A 311 -11.00 -18.75 -7.33
N GLN A 312 -11.65 -17.61 -7.08
CA GLN A 312 -11.00 -16.31 -7.22
C GLN A 312 -9.89 -16.11 -6.16
N HIS A 313 -9.97 -16.85 -5.07
CA HIS A 313 -9.14 -16.69 -3.88
C HIS A 313 -8.27 -17.92 -3.59
N GLN A 314 -8.26 -18.91 -4.49
CA GLN A 314 -7.32 -20.03 -4.46
C GLN A 314 -5.95 -19.55 -4.94
N GLN A 315 -4.99 -19.59 -4.00
CA GLN A 315 -3.54 -19.48 -4.14
C GLN A 315 -2.91 -18.17 -3.66
N SER A 316 -2.89 -18.00 -2.35
CA SER A 316 -1.59 -17.94 -1.67
C SER A 316 -1.75 -18.36 -0.22
N SER A 317 -0.85 -19.22 0.23
CA SER A 317 -0.72 -19.57 1.63
C SER A 317 -0.54 -18.29 2.47
N LEU A 318 -1.13 -18.27 3.66
CA LEU A 318 -0.82 -17.26 4.70
C LEU A 318 0.60 -17.47 5.28
N GLU A 319 1.51 -18.11 4.53
CA GLU A 319 2.88 -18.43 4.90
C GLU A 319 3.76 -17.19 4.98
N HIS A 320 3.37 -16.12 4.28
CA HIS A 320 4.09 -14.86 4.35
C HIS A 320 3.83 -14.17 5.68
N ALA A 321 4.90 -13.87 6.41
CA ALA A 321 4.81 -13.09 7.63
C ALA A 321 4.24 -11.70 7.32
N GLN A 322 3.31 -11.26 8.17
CA GLN A 322 2.90 -9.87 8.21
C GLN A 322 4.05 -9.06 8.79
N LEU A 323 4.60 -8.14 8.01
CA LEU A 323 5.75 -7.35 8.41
C LEU A 323 5.32 -5.97 8.89
N ALA A 324 5.89 -5.53 10.01
CA ALA A 324 5.76 -4.14 10.44
C ALA A 324 6.69 -3.23 9.61
N LEU A 325 6.37 -1.92 9.55
CA LEU A 325 7.18 -0.94 8.84
C LEU A 325 8.66 -1.01 9.24
N ASN A 326 8.95 -1.11 10.54
CA ASN A 326 10.32 -1.18 11.06
C ASN A 326 11.09 -2.40 10.53
N ASP A 327 10.43 -3.53 10.31
CA ASP A 327 11.08 -4.74 9.80
C ASP A 327 11.39 -4.57 8.31
N ILE A 328 10.48 -3.99 7.54
CA ILE A 328 10.70 -3.68 6.12
C ILE A 328 11.82 -2.63 5.97
N GLN A 329 11.86 -1.62 6.83
CA GLN A 329 12.94 -0.62 6.84
C GLN A 329 14.31 -1.23 7.12
N LYS A 330 14.39 -2.17 8.08
CA LYS A 330 15.63 -2.90 8.37
C LYS A 330 16.07 -3.81 7.22
N GLN A 331 15.12 -4.40 6.49
CA GLN A 331 15.41 -5.24 5.32
C GLN A 331 15.85 -4.42 4.10
N HIS A 332 15.36 -3.20 3.95
CA HIS A 332 15.59 -2.35 2.77
C HIS A 332 16.16 -0.96 3.10
N PRO A 333 17.27 -0.86 3.85
CA PRO A 333 17.75 0.41 4.40
C PRO A 333 18.14 1.42 3.33
N GLN A 334 18.70 0.98 2.20
CA GLN A 334 19.13 1.85 1.11
C GLN A 334 17.95 2.57 0.43
N ALA A 335 16.83 1.86 0.22
CA ALA A 335 15.64 2.44 -0.37
C ALA A 335 15.02 3.51 0.54
N PHE A 336 14.95 3.25 1.84
CA PHE A 336 14.41 4.21 2.81
C PHE A 336 15.34 5.40 3.03
N ASP A 337 16.66 5.19 3.07
CA ASP A 337 17.64 6.28 3.13
C ASP A 337 17.54 7.21 1.91
N LEU A 338 17.39 6.64 0.71
CA LEU A 338 17.11 7.41 -0.52
C LEU A 338 15.82 8.24 -0.39
N MET A 339 14.72 7.61 0.06
CA MET A 339 13.42 8.30 0.23
C MET A 339 13.49 9.45 1.24
N GLU A 340 14.20 9.27 2.36
CA GLU A 340 14.36 10.32 3.37
C GLU A 340 15.25 11.47 2.87
N LYS A 341 16.33 11.18 2.14
CA LYS A 341 17.15 12.22 1.49
C LYS A 341 16.35 13.01 0.47
N LEU A 342 15.58 12.33 -0.39
CA LEU A 342 14.69 12.99 -1.37
C LEU A 342 13.67 13.89 -0.68
N LYS A 343 13.10 13.43 0.43
CA LYS A 343 12.17 14.22 1.24
C LYS A 343 12.84 15.47 1.83
N HIS A 344 14.08 15.35 2.31
CA HIS A 344 14.87 16.50 2.77
C HIS A 344 15.07 17.55 1.66
N ASP A 345 15.39 17.08 0.45
CA ASP A 345 15.65 17.94 -0.71
C ASP A 345 14.37 18.35 -1.47
N SER A 346 13.19 17.93 -1.00
CA SER A 346 11.91 18.09 -1.72
C SER A 346 11.63 19.54 -2.13
N VAL A 347 11.98 20.51 -1.29
CA VAL A 347 11.84 21.96 -1.60
C VAL A 347 12.58 22.32 -2.89
N PHE A 348 13.79 21.78 -3.11
CA PHE A 348 14.55 22.02 -4.33
C PHE A 348 13.93 21.31 -5.53
N VAL A 349 13.55 20.04 -5.33
CA VAL A 349 13.02 19.16 -6.39
C VAL A 349 11.65 19.64 -6.91
N TYR A 350 10.76 20.12 -6.03
CA TYR A 350 9.46 20.68 -6.41
C TYR A 350 9.53 22.10 -6.98
N SER A 351 10.47 22.94 -6.53
CA SER A 351 10.57 24.33 -7.01
C SER A 351 10.97 24.46 -8.49
N ALA A 352 11.54 23.41 -9.09
CA ALA A 352 11.97 23.38 -10.47
C ALA A 352 10.95 22.76 -11.44
N THR A 353 9.86 22.17 -10.95
CA THR A 353 8.78 21.63 -11.81
C THR A 353 7.71 22.67 -12.16
N TYR A 354 7.81 23.88 -11.60
CA TYR A 354 6.85 24.99 -11.78
C TYR A 354 7.47 26.29 -12.34
N ASN A 355 8.71 26.21 -12.86
CA ASN A 355 9.32 27.23 -13.71
C ASN A 355 9.70 26.59 -15.04
#